data_AF-A0A9D1J4S4-F1
#
_entry.id   AF-A0A9D1J4S4-F1
#
_cell.length_a   1.000
_cell.length_b   1.000
_cell.length_c   1.000
_cell.angle_alpha   90.00
_cell.angle_beta   90.00
_cell.angle_gamma   90.00
#
_symmetry.space_group_name_H-M   'P 1'
#
loop_
_entity.id
_entity.type
_entity.pdbx_description
1 polymer ?
#
loop_
_entity_poly.entity_id
_entity_poly.type
_entity_poly.pdbx_seq_one_letter_code
_entity_poly.pdbx_strand_id
1 'polypeptide(L)'
;MPEIEAGQTKTITIPLEATRVVRNAQVTLAMPEGLYLNSASATQSVSFGSGRKASISYEVTARSDVTDSVVPITLTSVYEYDDKQVSEETTFSVRLKAKQTIESTGGLVITG
;
A
#
# COMPACT_ATOMS: atom_id res chain seq x y z
N MET A 1 11.75 1.21 0.69
CA MET A 1 10.50 0.60 1.22
C MET A 1 9.80 1.63 2.07
N PRO A 2 8.51 1.92 1.83
CA PRO A 2 7.76 2.87 2.66
C PRO A 2 7.48 2.29 4.04
N GLU A 3 7.38 3.19 5.01
CA GLU A 3 7.11 2.90 6.41
C GLU A 3 5.87 3.65 6.88
N ILE A 4 5.02 2.99 7.68
CA ILE A 4 3.77 3.53 8.23
C ILE A 4 3.73 3.18 9.72
N GLU A 5 3.57 4.20 10.56
CA GLU A 5 3.43 4.03 12.00
C GLU A 5 1.98 3.69 12.38
N ALA A 6 1.80 2.97 13.47
CA ALA A 6 0.49 2.57 13.96
C ALA A 6 -0.45 3.78 14.16
N GLY A 7 -1.64 3.70 13.57
CA GLY A 7 -2.64 4.76 13.58
C GLY A 7 -2.39 5.92 12.60
N GLN A 8 -1.32 5.87 11.79
CA GLN A 8 -1.08 6.86 10.75
C GLN A 8 -1.65 6.44 9.40
N THR A 9 -2.09 7.46 8.65
CA THR A 9 -2.50 7.34 7.27
C THR A 9 -1.38 7.81 6.36
N LYS A 10 -1.10 7.05 5.30
CA LYS A 10 -0.08 7.38 4.31
C LYS A 10 -0.55 7.02 2.91
N THR A 11 -0.20 7.86 1.94
CA THR A 11 -0.38 7.52 0.52
C THR A 11 0.77 6.63 0.07
N ILE A 12 0.44 5.43 -0.40
CA ILE A 12 1.37 4.54 -1.08
C ILE A 12 1.17 4.68 -2.59
N THR A 13 2.26 4.96 -3.32
CA THR A 13 2.25 5.00 -4.78
C THR A 13 2.98 3.77 -5.29
N ILE A 14 2.27 2.95 -6.05
CA ILE A 14 2.76 1.69 -6.57
C ILE A 14 2.98 1.88 -8.07
N PRO A 15 4.23 1.81 -8.54
CA PRO A 15 4.51 1.82 -9.97
C PRO A 15 4.03 0.50 -10.57
N LEU A 16 3.27 0.60 -11.65
CA LEU A 16 2.81 -0.52 -12.45
C LEU A 16 3.55 -0.48 -13.77
N GLU A 17 4.18 -1.59 -14.14
CA GLU A 17 4.81 -1.76 -15.45
C GLU A 17 4.13 -2.93 -16.13
N ALA A 18 3.45 -2.66 -17.24
CA ALA A 18 2.87 -3.70 -18.05
C ALA A 18 3.98 -4.34 -18.90
N THR A 19 4.06 -5.67 -18.87
CA THR A 19 5.00 -6.42 -19.71
C THR A 19 4.64 -6.29 -21.20
N ARG A 20 3.41 -5.87 -21.51
CA ARG A 20 2.83 -5.76 -22.85
C ARG A 20 2.22 -4.37 -23.10
N VAL A 21 1.91 -4.07 -24.36
CA VAL A 21 1.17 -2.84 -24.70
C VAL A 21 -0.29 -3.05 -24.32
N VAL A 22 -0.68 -2.49 -23.19
CA VAL A 22 -2.04 -2.53 -22.66
C VAL A 22 -2.57 -1.10 -22.64
N ARG A 23 -3.83 -0.85 -23.02
CA ARG A 23 -4.43 0.49 -22.87
C ARG A 23 -5.02 0.71 -21.50
N ASN A 24 -5.79 -0.27 -21.00
CA ASN A 24 -6.47 -0.22 -19.72
C ASN A 24 -6.33 -1.56 -18.99
N ALA A 25 -6.12 -1.52 -17.68
CA ALA A 25 -6.22 -2.68 -16.82
C ALA A 25 -7.09 -2.37 -15.60
N GLN A 26 -7.75 -3.39 -15.08
CA GLN A 26 -8.37 -3.35 -13.77
C GLN A 26 -7.37 -3.86 -12.74
N VAL A 27 -7.09 -3.05 -11.73
CA VAL A 27 -6.13 -3.36 -10.68
C VAL A 27 -6.91 -3.53 -9.39
N THR A 28 -6.83 -4.71 -8.79
CA THR A 28 -7.44 -5.00 -7.50
C THR A 28 -6.36 -5.12 -6.44
N LEU A 29 -6.51 -4.36 -5.37
CA LEU A 29 -5.60 -4.33 -4.24
C LEU A 29 -6.06 -5.30 -3.15
N ALA A 30 -5.19 -6.23 -2.76
CA ALA A 30 -5.35 -7.06 -1.58
C ALA A 30 -4.54 -6.45 -0.43
N MET A 31 -5.25 -6.00 0.61
CA MET A 31 -4.62 -5.46 1.81
C MET A 31 -4.17 -6.58 2.74
N PRO A 32 -2.94 -6.52 3.29
CA PRO A 32 -2.52 -7.41 4.34
C PRO A 32 -3.15 -7.03 5.67
N GLU A 33 -3.06 -7.93 6.66
CA GLU A 33 -3.48 -7.64 8.02
C GLU A 33 -2.72 -6.44 8.61
N GLY A 34 -3.42 -5.65 9.42
CA GLY A 34 -2.87 -4.45 10.04
C GLY A 34 -2.91 -3.19 9.17
N LEU A 35 -3.26 -3.29 7.88
CA LEU A 35 -3.53 -2.15 7.01
C LEU A 35 -5.00 -2.13 6.57
N TYR A 36 -5.56 -0.93 6.51
CA TYR A 36 -6.89 -0.71 5.95
C TYR A 36 -6.84 0.35 4.87
N LEU A 37 -7.64 0.16 3.84
CA LEU A 37 -7.77 1.09 2.74
C LEU A 37 -8.73 2.21 3.14
N ASN A 38 -8.31 3.47 2.99
CA ASN A 38 -9.19 4.63 3.19
C ASN A 38 -9.88 5.07 1.89
N SER A 39 -9.51 4.51 0.73
CA SER A 39 -10.21 4.78 -0.52
C SER A 39 -11.48 3.95 -0.66
N ALA A 40 -12.46 4.51 -1.36
CA ALA A 40 -13.78 3.92 -1.57
C ALA A 40 -13.77 2.58 -2.35
N SER A 41 -12.68 2.23 -3.05
CA SER A 41 -12.61 1.00 -3.83
C SER A 41 -11.20 0.42 -3.85
N ALA A 42 -11.10 -0.89 -3.57
CA ALA A 42 -9.86 -1.66 -3.72
C ALA A 42 -9.52 -1.93 -5.19
N THR A 43 -10.54 -1.96 -6.05
CA THR A 43 -10.40 -2.10 -7.50
C THR A 43 -10.42 -0.73 -8.16
N GLN A 44 -9.44 -0.45 -9.01
CA GLN A 44 -9.38 0.77 -9.82
C GLN A 44 -9.01 0.44 -11.26
N SER A 45 -9.46 1.27 -12.20
CA SER A 45 -9.03 1.17 -13.60
C SER A 45 -7.82 2.06 -13.83
N VAL A 46 -6.76 1.49 -14.40
CA VAL A 46 -5.51 2.18 -14.70
C VAL A 46 -5.30 2.19 -16.21
N SER A 47 -5.01 3.36 -16.76
CA SER A 47 -4.60 3.48 -18.16
C SER A 47 -3.08 3.53 -18.25
N PHE A 48 -2.50 2.64 -19.05
CA PHE A 48 -1.06 2.63 -19.28
C PHE A 48 -0.72 3.57 -20.43
N GLY A 49 0.18 4.52 -20.16
CA GLY A 49 0.65 5.45 -21.19
C GLY A 49 1.57 4.78 -22.21
N SER A 50 2.04 5.55 -23.18
CA SER A 50 2.89 5.09 -24.31
C SER A 50 4.15 4.33 -23.89
N GLY A 51 4.58 4.46 -22.62
CA GLY A 51 5.73 3.75 -22.05
C GLY A 51 5.41 2.46 -21.30
N ARG A 52 4.17 1.93 -21.37
CA ARG A 52 3.71 0.76 -20.58
C ARG A 52 3.85 0.93 -19.07
N LYS A 53 3.95 2.17 -18.62
CA LYS A 53 4.09 2.53 -17.22
C LYS A 53 2.83 3.25 -16.78
N ALA A 54 2.40 2.93 -15.58
CA ALA A 54 1.39 3.65 -14.86
C ALA A 54 1.79 3.68 -13.38
N SER A 55 1.05 4.45 -12.59
CA SER A 55 1.17 4.42 -11.15
C SER A 55 -0.22 4.51 -10.56
N ILE A 56 -0.43 3.77 -9.49
CA ILE A 56 -1.66 3.86 -8.71
C ILE A 56 -1.31 4.28 -7.29
N SER A 57 -2.12 5.19 -6.76
CA SER A 57 -1.95 5.69 -5.39
C SER A 57 -3.14 5.25 -4.56
N TYR A 58 -2.85 4.69 -3.40
CA TYR A 58 -3.83 4.31 -2.40
C TYR A 58 -3.51 5.01 -1.10
N GLU A 59 -4.54 5.54 -0.45
CA GLU A 59 -4.42 6.02 0.92
C GLU A 59 -4.71 4.85 1.87
N VAL A 60 -3.70 4.52 2.68
CA VAL A 60 -3.76 3.37 3.59
C VAL A 60 -3.48 3.83 5.01
N THR A 61 -4.20 3.24 5.96
CA THR A 61 -4.05 3.52 7.38
C THR A 61 -3.58 2.27 8.09
N ALA A 62 -2.51 2.39 8.87
CA ALA A 62 -2.07 1.31 9.74
C ALA A 62 -2.94 1.26 10.99
N ARG A 63 -3.32 0.04 11.43
CA ARG A 63 -4.06 -0.15 12.68
C ARG A 63 -3.25 0.40 13.86
N SER A 64 -3.94 0.88 14.88
CA SER A 64 -3.29 1.49 16.06
C SER A 64 -2.50 0.49 16.92
N ASP A 65 -2.71 -0.81 16.73
CA ASP A 65 -2.10 -1.92 17.47
C ASP A 65 -1.17 -2.77 16.60
N VAL A 66 -0.78 -2.31 15.41
CA VAL A 66 0.22 -3.03 14.61
C VAL A 66 1.56 -3.09 15.34
N THR A 67 2.24 -4.22 15.20
CA THR A 67 3.62 -4.39 15.67
C THR A 67 4.61 -4.16 14.53
N ASP A 68 5.87 -3.93 14.89
CA ASP A 68 6.96 -3.83 13.93
C ASP A 68 7.04 -5.07 13.05
N SER A 69 6.67 -4.90 11.78
CA SER A 69 6.55 -5.99 10.82
C SER A 69 6.69 -5.47 9.39
N VAL A 70 6.95 -6.37 8.45
CA VAL A 70 6.94 -6.07 7.02
C VAL A 70 5.82 -6.86 6.39
N VAL A 71 4.83 -6.16 5.84
CA VAL A 71 3.64 -6.76 5.25
C VAL A 71 3.67 -6.59 3.73
N PRO A 72 3.32 -7.64 2.96
CA PRO A 72 3.20 -7.55 1.51
C PRO A 72 1.83 -7.01 1.11
N ILE A 73 1.80 -6.01 0.24
CA ILE A 73 0.59 -5.56 -0.45
C ILE A 73 0.59 -6.19 -1.84
N THR A 74 -0.45 -6.94 -2.18
CA THR A 74 -0.55 -7.63 -3.47
C THR A 74 -1.53 -6.90 -4.37
N LEU A 75 -1.13 -6.67 -5.62
CA LEU A 75 -1.93 -6.04 -6.66
C LEU A 75 -2.14 -7.05 -7.76
N THR A 76 -3.39 -7.35 -8.04
CA THR A 76 -3.78 -8.20 -9.17
C THR A 76 -4.24 -7.29 -10.30
N SER A 77 -3.48 -7.23 -11.38
CA SER A 77 -3.79 -6.47 -12.58
C SER A 77 -4.38 -7.39 -13.63
N VAL A 78 -5.60 -7.10 -14.06
CA VAL A 78 -6.34 -7.86 -15.06
C VAL A 78 -6.56 -6.99 -16.29
N TYR A 79 -6.14 -7.48 -17.46
CA TYR A 79 -6.29 -6.75 -18.72
C TYR A 79 -6.54 -7.69 -19.89
N GLU A 80 -7.06 -7.12 -20.98
CA GLU A 80 -7.24 -7.85 -22.23
C GLU A 80 -6.02 -7.68 -23.13
N TYR A 81 -5.55 -8.78 -23.68
CA TYR A 81 -4.47 -8.83 -24.67
C TYR A 81 -4.73 -9.99 -25.62
N ASP A 82 -4.75 -9.71 -26.92
CA ASP A 82 -4.93 -10.72 -27.98
C ASP A 82 -6.21 -11.55 -27.79
N ASP A 83 -7.33 -10.84 -27.54
CA ASP A 83 -8.66 -11.42 -27.25
C ASP A 83 -8.69 -12.35 -26.02
N LYS A 84 -7.69 -12.26 -25.13
CA LYS A 84 -7.60 -13.04 -23.90
C LYS A 84 -7.44 -12.15 -22.69
N GLN A 85 -8.04 -12.57 -21.59
CA GLN A 85 -7.81 -11.95 -20.28
C GLN A 85 -6.49 -12.47 -19.71
N VAL A 86 -5.60 -11.55 -19.36
CA VAL A 86 -4.32 -11.80 -18.70
C VAL A 86 -4.41 -11.22 -17.28
N SER A 87 -3.89 -11.98 -16.32
CA SER A 87 -3.78 -11.56 -14.93
C SER A 87 -2.31 -11.57 -14.52
N GLU A 88 -1.84 -10.45 -13.98
CA GLU A 88 -0.48 -10.30 -13.45
C GLU A 88 -0.54 -9.85 -11.99
N GLU A 89 0.31 -10.44 -11.14
CA GLU A 89 0.39 -10.07 -9.73
C GLU A 89 1.67 -9.30 -9.45
N THR A 90 1.54 -8.19 -8.73
CA THR A 90 2.67 -7.37 -8.25
C THR A 90 2.60 -7.28 -6.74
N THR A 91 3.69 -7.63 -6.06
CA THR A 91 3.78 -7.53 -4.60
C THR A 91 4.68 -6.37 -4.21
N PHE A 92 4.21 -5.57 -3.26
CA PHE A 92 4.93 -4.42 -2.75
C PHE A 92 4.99 -4.47 -1.21
N SER A 93 6.19 -4.55 -0.65
CA SER A 93 6.37 -4.63 0.80
C SER A 93 6.28 -3.25 1.46
N VAL A 94 5.58 -3.20 2.59
CA VAL A 94 5.47 -2.01 3.45
C VAL A 94 5.90 -2.38 4.86
N ARG A 95 6.67 -1.50 5.50
CA ARG A 95 7.04 -1.67 6.91
C ARG A 95 6.01 -1.01 7.81
N LEU A 96 5.47 -1.77 8.75
CA LEU A 96 4.67 -1.27 9.85
C LEU A 96 5.59 -1.05 11.04
N LYS A 97 5.33 0.04 11.78
CA LYS A 97 5.96 0.32 13.06
C LYS A 97 4.92 0.45 14.14
N ALA A 98 5.19 -0.14 15.31
CA ALA A 98 4.38 0.12 16.48
C ALA A 98 4.44 1.60 16.85
N LYS A 99 3.34 2.11 17.43
CA LYS A 99 3.37 3.46 18.01
C LYS A 99 4.40 3.46 19.12
N GLN A 100 5.45 4.28 18.99
CA GLN A 100 6.33 4.54 20.13
C GLN A 100 5.53 5.32 21.17
N THR A 101 5.02 4.61 22.18
CA THR A 101 4.63 5.25 23.43
C THR A 101 5.93 5.65 24.09
N ILE A 102 6.28 6.94 24.03
CA ILE A 102 7.27 7.49 24.94
C ILE A 102 6.64 7.39 26.32
N GLU A 103 6.92 6.31 27.05
CA GLU A 103 6.73 6.31 28.49
C GLU A 103 7.68 7.37 29.04
N SER A 104 7.14 8.55 29.35
CA SER A 104 7.82 9.54 30.16
C SER A 104 7.93 8.97 31.57
N THR A 105 8.90 8.09 31.79
CA THR A 105 9.25 7.62 33.14
C THR A 105 9.80 8.82 33.90
N GLY A 106 9.08 9.18 34.95
CA GLY A 106 9.16 10.46 35.63
C GLY A 106 10.53 10.84 36.19
N GLY A 107 10.70 12.16 36.33
CA GLY A 107 11.80 12.78 37.05
C GLY A 107 11.41 14.19 37.48
N LEU A 108 10.32 14.33 38.25
CA LEU A 108 10.07 15.57 38.99
C LEU A 108 11.01 15.58 40.20
N VAL A 109 12.17 16.23 40.07
CA VAL A 109 13.02 16.55 41.22
C VAL A 109 12.55 17.89 41.76
N ILE A 110 11.73 17.86 42.82
CA ILE A 110 11.55 19.01 43.70
C ILE A 110 12.49 18.79 44.89
N THR A 111 13.61 19.48 44.92
CA THR A 111 14.40 19.66 46.16
C THR A 111 14.12 21.06 46.67
N GLY A 112 13.40 21.12 47.79
CA GLY A 112 13.33 22.31 48.64
C GLY A 112 14.55 22.47 49.53
#